data_AF-A0A971ZAP7-F1
#
_entry.id   AF-A0A971ZAP7-F1
#
_cell.length_a   1.000
_cell.length_b   1.000
_cell.length_c   1.000
_cell.angle_alpha   90.00
_cell.angle_beta   90.00
_cell.angle_gamma   90.00
#
_symmetry.space_group_name_H-M   'P 1'
#
loop_
_entity.id
_entity.type
_entity.pdbx_description
1 polymer ?
#
loop_
_entity_poly.entity_id
_entity_poly.type
_entity_poly.pdbx_seq_one_letter_code
_entity_poly.pdbx_strand_id
1 'polypeptide(L)' 'MIHVIECCMCKKITKANLILKNTNICADCERKIIGIQTDHRDYIKYKEGIKRVLCHSYRIGR' A
#
# COMPACT_ATOMS: atom_id res chain seq x y z
N MET A 1 1.32 -3.06 -22.19
CA MET A 1 2.29 -2.33 -21.33
C MET A 1 2.22 -2.89 -19.93
N ILE A 2 3.33 -3.36 -19.38
CA ILE A 2 3.40 -3.80 -17.98
C ILE A 2 3.84 -2.59 -17.17
N HIS A 3 2.92 -2.01 -16.40
CA HIS A 3 3.27 -0.93 -15.48
C HIS A 3 4.01 -1.55 -14.30
N VAL A 4 5.34 -1.40 -14.29
CA VAL A 4 6.18 -1.70 -13.12
C VAL A 4 6.24 -0.44 -12.28
N ILE A 5 5.64 -0.49 -11.10
CA ILE A 5 5.52 0.65 -10.17
C ILE A 5 6.07 0.20 -8.83
N GLU A 6 6.83 1.07 -8.17
CA GLU A 6 7.35 0.81 -6.83
C GLU A 6 6.21 0.56 -5.85
N CYS A 7 6.31 -0.54 -5.10
CA CYS A 7 5.36 -0.86 -4.05
C CYS A 7 5.55 0.06 -2.85
N CYS A 8 4.50 0.76 -2.42
CA CYS A 8 4.56 1.69 -1.29
C CYS A 8 4.93 1.00 0.04
N MET A 9 4.66 -0.30 0.17
CA MET A 9 4.91 -1.07 1.41
C MET A 9 6.32 -1.62 1.50
N CYS A 10 6.81 -2.25 0.43
CA CYS A 10 8.11 -2.93 0.42
C CYS A 10 9.18 -2.21 -0.39
N LYS A 11 8.86 -1.08 -1.04
CA LYS A 11 9.74 -0.29 -1.92
C LYS A 11 10.39 -1.10 -3.03
N LYS A 12 9.82 -2.26 -3.38
CA LYS A 12 10.28 -3.08 -4.49
C LYS A 12 9.60 -2.62 -5.77
N ILE A 13 10.35 -2.51 -6.85
CA ILE A 13 9.81 -2.32 -8.20
C ILE A 13 9.18 -3.65 -8.61
N THR A 14 7.90 -3.62 -8.91
CA THR A 14 7.10 -4.82 -9.12
C THR A 14 5.95 -4.49 -10.03
N LYS A 15 5.38 -5.53 -10.66
CA LYS A 15 4.21 -5.38 -11.51
C LYS A 15 3.10 -4.72 -10.71
N ALA A 16 2.47 -3.72 -11.31
CA ALA A 16 1.31 -3.08 -10.72
C ALA A 16 0.23 -4.14 -10.47
N ASN A 17 -0.23 -4.20 -9.22
CA ASN A 17 -1.24 -5.17 -8.80
C ASN A 17 -2.45 -4.43 -8.25
N LEU A 18 -2.29 -3.75 -7.11
CA LEU A 18 -3.31 -2.85 -6.57
C LEU A 18 -2.80 -1.40 -6.62
N ILE A 19 -3.41 -0.57 -7.45
CA ILE A 19 -3.06 0.85 -7.56
C ILE A 19 -4.06 1.68 -6.75
N LEU A 20 -3.56 2.42 -5.76
CA LEU A 20 -4.31 3.37 -4.95
C LEU A 20 -3.65 4.74 -5.08
N LYS A 21 -4.35 5.75 -5.65
CA LYS A 21 -3.85 7.13 -5.80
C LYS A 21 -2.39 7.23 -6.27
N ASN A 22 -2.07 6.57 -7.40
CA ASN A 22 -0.73 6.47 -7.99
C ASN A 22 0.33 5.68 -7.21
N THR A 23 0.01 5.16 -6.03
CA THR A 23 0.87 4.20 -5.32
C THR A 23 0.45 2.77 -5.62
N ASN A 24 1.45 1.93 -5.91
CA ASN A 24 1.22 0.50 -6.12
C ASN A 24 1.38 -0.26 -4.80
N ILE A 25 0.58 -1.31 -4.62
CA ILE A 25 0.77 -2.36 -3.63
C ILE A 25 0.95 -3.65 -4.41
N CYS A 26 2.09 -4.31 -4.21
CA CYS A 26 2.39 -5.57 -4.87
C CYS A 26 1.52 -6.71 -4.35
N ALA A 27 1.37 -7.77 -5.15
CA ALA A 27 0.56 -8.94 -4.79
C ALA A 27 0.99 -9.59 -3.46
N ASP A 28 2.28 -9.57 -3.13
CA ASP A 28 2.80 -10.09 -1.86
C ASP A 28 2.33 -9.25 -0.66
N CYS A 29 2.40 -7.92 -0.78
CA CYS A 29 1.93 -7.02 0.26
C CYS A 29 0.40 -7.05 0.39
N GLU A 30 -0.33 -7.14 -0.73
CA GLU A 30 -1.78 -7.31 -0.72
C GLU A 30 -2.18 -8.59 0.01
N ARG A 31 -1.57 -9.73 -0.33
CA ARG A 31 -1.83 -11.01 0.35
C ARG A 31 -1.52 -10.93 1.85
N LYS A 32 -0.46 -10.23 2.23
CA LYS A 32 -0.15 -9.98 3.64
C LYS A 32 -1.20 -9.12 4.31
N ILE A 33 -1.71 -8.07 3.65
CA ILE A 33 -2.77 -7.20 4.19
C ILE A 33 -4.09 -7.97 4.36
N ILE A 34 -4.42 -8.87 3.44
CA ILE A 34 -5.64 -9.68 3.53
C ILE A 34 -5.49 -10.79 4.58
N GLY A 35 -4.30 -11.40 4.65
CA GLY A 35 -4.03 -12.54 5.54
C GLY A 35 -3.60 -12.16 6.96
N ILE A 36 -3.30 -10.88 7.22
CA ILE A 36 -2.87 -10.44 8.54
C ILE A 36 -4.08 -10.28 9.47
N GLN A 37 -4.02 -10.93 10.62
CA GLN A 37 -5.02 -10.77 11.67
C GLN A 37 -4.86 -9.41 12.36
N THR A 38 -5.96 -8.87 12.88
CA THR A 38 -6.01 -7.57 13.57
C THR A 38 -5.11 -7.49 14.80
N ASP A 39 -4.82 -8.63 15.44
CA ASP A 39 -3.93 -8.76 16.60
C ASP A 39 -2.44 -8.80 16.24
N HIS A 40 -2.09 -8.91 14.96
CA HIS A 40 -0.70 -8.96 14.55
C HIS A 40 -0.07 -7.56 14.63
N ARG A 41 1.13 -7.44 15.19
CA ARG A 41 1.84 -6.14 15.31
C ARG A 41 2.01 -5.42 13.97
N ASP A 42 2.20 -6.18 12.89
CA ASP A 42 2.30 -5.60 11.54
C ASP A 42 0.98 -5.06 10.99
N TYR A 43 -0.18 -5.39 11.58
CA TYR A 43 -1.48 -4.86 11.15
C TYR A 43 -1.51 -3.34 11.25
N ILE A 44 -0.99 -2.81 12.37
CA ILE A 44 -0.88 -1.37 12.59
C ILE A 44 0.01 -0.73 11.51
N LYS A 45 1.14 -1.36 11.21
CA LYS A 45 2.09 -0.86 10.20
C LYS A 45 1.47 -0.80 8.81
N TYR A 46 0.77 -1.86 8.38
CA TYR A 46 0.06 -1.86 7.10
C TYR A 46 -1.12 -0.88 7.08
N LYS A 47 -1.90 -0.82 8.16
CA LYS A 47 -3.02 0.13 8.32
C LYS A 47 -2.53 1.57 8.23
N GLU A 48 -1.45 1.92 8.92
CA GLU A 48 -0.86 3.26 8.84
C GLU A 48 -0.27 3.56 7.46
N GLY A 49 0.37 2.59 6.81
CA GLY A 49 0.85 2.72 5.44
C GLY A 49 -0.28 3.04 4.46
N ILE A 50 -1.38 2.28 4.52
CA ILE A 50 -2.57 2.49 3.68
C ILE A 50 -3.24 3.82 4.04
N LYS A 51 -3.35 4.14 5.33
CA LYS A 51 -3.91 5.42 5.79
C LYS A 51 -3.08 6.59 5.29
N ARG A 52 -1.74 6.51 5.27
CA ARG A 52 -0.89 7.57 4.69
C ARG A 52 -1.15 7.75 3.20
N VAL A 53 -1.22 6.64 2.45
CA VAL A 53 -1.56 6.66 1.01
C VAL A 53 -2.94 7.31 0.76
N LEU A 54 -3.94 6.97 1.58
CA LEU A 54 -5.30 7.48 1.43
C LEU A 54 -5.48 8.92 1.96
N CYS A 55 -4.88 9.26 3.10
CA CYS A 55 -5.01 10.54 3.80
C CYS A 55 -4.10 11.64 3.27
N HIS A 56 -3.07 11.35 2.46
CA HIS A 56 -2.28 12.42 1.84
C HIS A 56 -3.11 13.31 0.88
N SER A 57 -4.34 12.92 0.56
CA SER A 57 -5.28 13.78 -0.19
C SER A 57 -6.15 14.70 0.67
N TYR A 58 -6.05 14.66 2.00
CA TYR A 58 -6.76 15.62 2.86
C TYR A 58 -5.94 16.87 3.19
N ARG A 59 -4.71 16.99 2.67
CA ARG A 59 -3.82 18.13 2.95
C ARG A 59 -3.48 19.01 1.74
N ILE A 60 -4.18 18.84 0.62
CA ILE A 60 -4.22 19.86 -0.46
C ILE A 60 -5.57 20.56 -0.32
N GLY A 61 -5.62 21.49 0.62
CA GLY A 61 -6.81 22.22 1.01
C GLY A 61 -6.45 23.36 1.94
N ARG A 62 -5.43 24.13 1.58
CA ARG A 62 -5.20 25.51 2.01
C ARG A 62 -4.33 26.21 1.00
#